data_AF-A0A380Z3W2-F1
#
_entry.id   AF-A0A380Z3W2-F1
#
_cell.length_a   1.000
_cell.length_b   1.000
_cell.length_c   1.000
_cell.angle_alpha   90.00
_cell.angle_beta   90.00
_cell.angle_gamma   90.00
#
_symmetry.space_group_name_H-M   'P 1'
#
loop_
_entity.id
_entity.type
_entity.pdbx_description
1 polymer ?
#
loop_
_entity_poly.entity_id
_entity_poly.type
_entity_poly.pdbx_seq_one_letter_code
_entity_poly.pdbx_strand_id
1 'polypeptide(L)'
;MEKIFDKDFRNELFCCLKESGMKDEEVSRIIKKRYKEALKNAVIKRLNTVVKAIKEDNLEEINTIVDNSPSGDGYGCDNCYISFKDITDCEDIGDVINALR
;
A
#
# COMPACT_ATOMS: atom_id res chain seq x y z
N MET A 1 6.04 7.65 -4.74
CA MET A 1 5.46 6.29 -4.78
C MET A 1 6.42 5.37 -5.53
N GLU A 2 6.71 4.16 -5.03
CA GLU A 2 7.52 3.21 -5.80
C GLU A 2 6.77 2.76 -7.07
N LYS A 3 7.48 2.65 -8.20
CA LYS A 3 6.86 2.26 -9.48
C LYS A 3 6.14 0.91 -9.44
N ILE A 4 6.55 0.01 -8.54
CA ILE A 4 5.94 -1.33 -8.45
C ILE A 4 4.49 -1.31 -7.95
N PHE A 5 4.03 -0.22 -7.33
CA PHE A 5 2.62 -0.04 -6.95
C PHE A 5 1.74 0.37 -8.13
N ASP A 6 2.35 0.94 -9.17
CA ASP A 6 1.65 1.24 -10.42
C ASP A 6 1.26 -0.06 -11.15
N LYS A 7 -0.02 -0.18 -11.49
CA LYS A 7 -0.56 -1.38 -12.13
C LYS A 7 -0.08 -1.50 -13.58
N ASP A 8 -0.01 -0.39 -14.30
CA ASP A 8 0.40 -0.38 -15.70
C ASP A 8 1.88 -0.73 -15.81
N PHE A 9 2.73 -0.20 -14.92
CA PHE A 9 4.12 -0.61 -14.80
C PHE A 9 4.28 -2.12 -14.53
N ARG A 10 3.46 -2.70 -13.65
CA ARG A 10 3.48 -4.15 -13.40
C ARG A 10 3.10 -4.96 -14.65
N ASN A 11 2.12 -4.48 -15.42
CA ASN A 11 1.70 -5.12 -16.68
C ASN A 11 2.79 -5.01 -17.75
N GLU A 12 3.39 -3.85 -17.93
CA GLU A 12 4.51 -3.64 -18.85
C GLU A 12 5.69 -4.53 -18.47
N LEU A 13 6.05 -4.56 -17.19
CA LEU A 13 7.11 -5.44 -16.68
C LEU A 13 6.80 -6.91 -16.94
N PHE A 14 5.53 -7.32 -16.81
CA PHE A 14 5.11 -8.67 -17.12
C PHE A 14 5.35 -9.00 -18.61
N CYS A 15 4.91 -8.12 -19.52
CA CYS A 15 5.09 -8.30 -20.96
C CYS A 15 6.59 -8.39 -21.32
N CYS A 16 7.42 -7.46 -20.83
CA CYS A 16 8.85 -7.45 -21.12
C CYS A 16 9.57 -8.73 -20.67
N LEU A 17 9.22 -9.26 -19.48
CA LEU A 17 9.82 -10.49 -18.97
C LEU A 17 9.31 -11.74 -19.71
N LYS A 18 8.06 -11.70 -20.19
CA LYS A 18 7.52 -12.77 -21.04
C LYS A 18 8.20 -12.79 -22.41
N GLU A 19 8.42 -11.62 -23.02
CA GLU A 19 9.12 -11.46 -24.29
C GLU A 19 10.58 -11.94 -24.23
N SER A 20 11.22 -11.92 -23.06
CA SER A 20 12.55 -12.48 -22.85
C SER A 20 12.58 -14.02 -22.72
N GLY A 21 11.43 -14.69 -22.83
CA GLY A 21 11.29 -16.14 -22.83
C GLY A 21 10.95 -16.75 -21.48
N MET A 22 10.64 -15.94 -20.45
CA MET A 22 10.23 -16.45 -19.15
C MET A 22 8.79 -16.98 -19.18
N LYS A 23 8.51 -18.00 -18.35
CA LYS A 23 7.15 -18.53 -18.20
C LYS A 23 6.28 -17.57 -17.39
N ASP A 24 5.00 -17.47 -17.74
CA ASP A 24 4.02 -16.60 -17.07
C ASP A 24 4.01 -16.76 -15.54
N GLU A 25 4.12 -18.00 -15.02
CA GLU A 25 4.19 -18.29 -13.58
C GLU A 25 5.44 -17.70 -12.91
N GLU A 26 6.58 -17.77 -13.59
CA GLU A 26 7.85 -17.27 -13.09
C GLU A 26 7.85 -15.74 -13.02
N VAL A 27 7.38 -15.10 -14.09
CA VAL A 27 7.21 -13.65 -14.16
C VAL A 27 6.25 -13.16 -13.07
N SER A 28 5.09 -13.81 -12.94
CA SER A 28 4.10 -13.48 -11.90
C SER A 28 4.72 -13.56 -10.50
N ARG A 29 5.51 -14.61 -10.23
CA ARG A 29 6.18 -14.81 -8.94
C ARG A 29 7.19 -13.70 -8.65
N ILE A 30 7.99 -13.29 -9.63
CA ILE A 30 8.98 -12.21 -9.48
C ILE A 30 8.29 -10.89 -9.15
N ILE A 31 7.28 -10.53 -9.93
CA ILE A 31 6.53 -9.28 -9.75
C ILE A 31 5.82 -9.28 -8.40
N LYS A 32 5.12 -10.37 -8.05
CA LYS A 32 4.42 -10.52 -6.77
C LYS A 32 5.38 -10.43 -5.58
N LYS A 33 6.56 -11.07 -5.67
CA LYS A 33 7.58 -10.99 -4.61
C LYS A 33 8.03 -9.54 -4.40
N ARG A 34 8.42 -8.86 -5.49
CA ARG A 34 8.90 -7.47 -5.43
C ARG A 34 7.83 -6.51 -4.90
N TYR A 35 6.59 -6.67 -5.36
CA TYR A 35 5.45 -5.89 -4.87
C TYR A 35 5.25 -6.09 -3.36
N LYS A 36 5.22 -7.34 -2.88
CA LYS A 36 5.02 -7.64 -1.45
C LYS A 36 6.15 -7.10 -0.58
N GLU A 37 7.39 -7.15 -1.04
CA GLU A 37 8.55 -6.59 -0.31
C GLU A 37 8.45 -5.06 -0.21
N ALA A 38 8.15 -4.38 -1.33
CA ALA A 38 7.94 -2.93 -1.34
C ALA A 38 6.77 -2.52 -0.43
N LEU A 39 5.63 -3.24 -0.52
CA LEU A 39 4.44 -2.98 0.29
C LEU A 39 4.73 -3.07 1.79
N LYS A 40 5.43 -4.13 2.22
CA LYS A 40 5.85 -4.28 3.63
C LYS A 40 6.70 -3.09 4.09
N ASN A 41 7.70 -2.69 3.31
CA ASN A 41 8.60 -1.60 3.66
C ASN A 41 7.86 -0.25 3.77
N ALA A 42 6.98 0.05 2.81
CA ALA A 42 6.19 1.27 2.79
C ALA A 42 5.26 1.35 4.01
N VAL A 43 4.55 0.25 4.31
CA VAL A 43 3.62 0.16 5.45
C VAL A 43 4.36 0.29 6.78
N ILE A 44 5.48 -0.43 6.97
CA ILE A 44 6.30 -0.33 8.19
C ILE A 44 6.80 1.11 8.38
N LYS A 45 7.26 1.76 7.31
CA LYS A 45 7.72 3.15 7.38
C LYS A 45 6.60 4.09 7.86
N ARG A 46 5.39 3.98 7.28
CA ARG A 46 4.22 4.79 7.68
C ARG A 46 3.84 4.55 9.15
N LEU A 47 3.77 3.29 9.57
CA LEU A 47 3.44 2.94 10.95
C LEU A 47 4.51 3.43 11.92
N ASN A 48 5.78 3.38 11.56
CA ASN A 48 6.86 3.95 12.37
C ASN A 48 6.76 5.47 12.51
N THR A 49 6.33 6.19 11.47
CA THR A 49 6.03 7.63 11.57
C THR A 49 4.93 7.90 12.59
N VAL A 50 3.82 7.14 12.53
CA VAL A 50 2.72 7.26 13.50
C VAL A 50 3.21 6.97 14.93
N VAL A 51 3.97 5.88 15.13
CA VAL A 51 4.54 5.53 16.43
C VAL A 51 5.45 6.63 16.96
N LYS A 52 6.27 7.24 16.10
CA LYS A 52 7.16 8.34 16.46
C LYS A 52 6.37 9.58 16.89
N ALA A 53 5.39 9.99 16.09
CA ALA A 53 4.55 11.15 16.37
C ALA A 53 3.84 11.02 17.73
N ILE A 54 3.30 9.83 18.04
CA ILE A 54 2.67 9.56 19.35
C ILE A 54 3.69 9.69 20.49
N LYS A 55 4.91 9.14 20.33
CA LYS A 55 5.95 9.20 21.37
C LYS A 55 6.42 10.62 21.65
N GLU A 56 6.43 11.48 20.65
CA GLU A 56 6.90 12.86 20.72
C GLU A 56 5.77 13.86 21.08
N ASP A 57 4.54 13.37 21.30
CA ASP A 57 3.32 14.19 21.48
C ASP A 57 3.06 15.17 20.31
N ASN A 58 3.56 14.83 19.12
CA ASN A 58 3.41 15.61 17.90
C ASN A 58 2.21 15.12 17.07
N LEU A 59 1.01 15.23 17.62
CA LEU A 59 -0.20 14.66 17.00
C LEU A 59 -0.62 15.35 15.70
N GLU A 60 -0.16 16.58 15.45
CA GLU A 60 -0.43 17.28 14.18
C GLU A 60 0.11 16.53 12.96
N GLU A 61 1.24 15.83 13.10
CA GLU A 61 1.80 15.00 12.02
C GLU A 61 0.85 13.87 11.62
N ILE A 62 0.09 13.30 12.58
CA ILE A 62 -0.85 12.21 12.35
C ILE A 62 -2.04 12.68 11.49
N ASN A 63 -2.46 13.95 11.61
CA ASN A 63 -3.56 14.50 10.80
C ASN A 63 -3.26 14.48 9.29
N THR A 64 -1.97 14.44 8.90
CA THR A 64 -1.55 14.34 7.50
C THR A 64 -1.55 12.90 6.97
N ILE A 65 -1.71 11.91 7.86
CA ILE A 65 -1.59 10.47 7.60
C ILE A 65 -2.95 9.79 7.65
N VAL A 66 -3.88 10.35 8.42
CA VAL A 66 -5.23 9.81 8.55
C VAL A 66 -6.14 10.32 7.45
N ASP A 67 -7.03 9.44 7.00
CA ASP A 67 -8.12 9.79 6.09
C ASP A 67 -9.44 9.33 6.71
N ASN A 68 -10.54 9.87 6.19
CA ASN A 68 -11.88 9.60 6.69
C ASN A 68 -12.61 8.72 5.69
N SER A 69 -13.11 7.58 6.17
CA SER A 69 -14.08 6.79 5.40
C SER A 69 -15.46 7.35 5.69
N PRO A 70 -16.14 7.97 4.71
CA PRO A 70 -17.49 8.47 4.92
C PRO A 70 -18.39 7.29 5.24
N SER A 71 -19.23 7.46 6.25
CA SER A 71 -20.27 6.49 6.55
C SER A 71 -21.16 6.26 5.32
N GLY A 72 -21.23 5.01 4.86
CA GLY A 72 -22.26 4.59 3.93
C GLY A 72 -23.63 4.92 4.53
N ASP A 73 -24.51 5.48 3.69
CA ASP A 73 -25.97 5.56 3.83
C ASP A 73 -26.59 5.95 5.19
N GLY A 74 -25.86 6.68 6.04
CA GLY A 74 -26.41 7.37 7.21
C GLY A 74 -26.55 6.53 8.49
N TYR A 75 -25.88 5.38 8.57
CA TYR A 75 -25.91 4.48 9.74
C TYR A 75 -24.55 4.20 10.40
N GLY A 76 -23.45 4.79 9.89
CA GLY A 76 -22.10 4.62 10.44
C GLY A 76 -21.54 5.91 11.08
N CYS A 77 -20.61 5.77 12.02
CA CYS A 77 -19.72 6.87 12.39
C CYS A 77 -18.67 7.05 11.28
N ASP A 78 -18.26 8.30 11.02
CA ASP A 78 -17.07 8.57 10.23
C ASP A 78 -15.88 7.91 10.94
N ASN A 79 -15.21 6.99 10.25
CA ASN A 79 -14.07 6.28 10.80
C ASN A 79 -12.80 6.88 10.24
N CYS A 80 -11.95 7.38 11.14
CA CYS A 80 -10.58 7.74 10.80
C CYS A 80 -9.73 6.48 10.71
N TYR A 81 -8.89 6.39 9.67
CA TYR A 81 -7.93 5.31 9.53
C TYR A 81 -6.59 5.83 9.03
N ILE A 82 -5.51 5.09 9.29
CA ILE A 82 -4.19 5.39 8.73
C ILE A 82 -4.24 5.07 7.23
N SER A 83 -4.11 6.10 6.39
CA SER A 83 -4.20 5.97 4.94
C SER A 83 -2.87 5.58 4.32
N PHE A 84 -2.95 4.70 3.33
CA PHE A 84 -1.81 4.30 2.49
C PHE A 84 -1.94 4.75 1.02
N LYS A 85 -3.04 5.44 0.65
CA LYS A 85 -3.38 5.79 -0.74
C LYS A 85 -2.33 6.64 -1.46
N ASP A 86 -1.59 7.46 -0.72
CA ASP A 86 -0.53 8.34 -1.22
C ASP A 86 0.81 7.61 -1.44
N ILE A 87 0.97 6.41 -0.87
CA ILE A 87 2.21 5.64 -0.91
C ILE A 87 2.09 4.28 -1.60
N THR A 88 0.90 3.68 -1.67
CA THR A 88 0.63 2.38 -2.30
C THR A 88 -0.73 2.38 -3.00
N ASP A 89 -1.07 1.27 -3.64
CA ASP A 89 -2.39 1.00 -4.23
C ASP A 89 -3.40 0.42 -3.22
N CYS A 90 -3.12 0.53 -1.91
CA CYS A 90 -3.99 0.08 -0.82
C CYS A 90 -4.59 1.29 -0.10
N GLU A 91 -5.84 1.18 0.33
CA GLU A 91 -6.49 2.25 1.12
C GLU A 91 -6.07 2.19 2.59
N ASP A 92 -6.25 1.03 3.21
CA ASP A 92 -6.06 0.83 4.65
C ASP A 92 -5.26 -0.45 4.97
N ILE A 93 -5.15 -0.78 6.26
CA ILE A 93 -4.42 -1.97 6.72
C ILE A 93 -5.10 -3.28 6.32
N GLY A 94 -6.42 -3.28 6.12
CA GLY A 94 -7.18 -4.43 5.66
C GLY A 94 -6.79 -4.79 4.23
N ASP A 95 -6.74 -3.78 3.35
CA ASP A 95 -6.25 -3.92 1.97
C ASP A 95 -4.81 -4.43 1.93
N VAL A 96 -3.93 -3.86 2.76
CA VAL A 96 -2.54 -4.32 2.88
C VAL A 96 -2.47 -5.81 3.23
N ILE A 97 -3.23 -6.25 4.24
CA ILE A 97 -3.24 -7.66 4.65
C ILE A 97 -3.76 -8.55 3.52
N ASN A 98 -4.81 -8.12 2.82
CA ASN A 98 -5.35 -8.86 1.67
C ASN A 98 -4.32 -8.98 0.54
N ALA A 99 -3.60 -7.90 0.22
CA ALA A 99 -2.56 -7.88 -0.79
C ALA A 99 -1.32 -8.73 -0.41
N LEU A 100 -1.05 -8.88 0.89
CA LEU A 100 0.07 -9.67 1.40
C LEU A 100 -0.24 -11.18 1.52
N ARG A 101 -1.49 -11.61 1.48
CA ARG A 101 -1.89 -13.03 1.41
C ARG A 101 -1.46 -13.66 0.07
#